data_AF-A0A6P0DGQ8-F1
#
_entry.id   AF-A0A6P0DGQ8-F1
#
_cell.length_a   1.000
_cell.length_b   1.000
_cell.length_c   1.000
_cell.angle_alpha   90.00
_cell.angle_beta   90.00
_cell.angle_gamma   90.00
#
_symmetry.space_group_name_H-M   'P 1'
#
loop_
_entity.id
_entity.type
_entity.pdbx_description
1 polymer ?
#
loop_
_entity_poly.entity_id
_entity_poly.type
_entity_poly.pdbx_seq_one_letter_code
_entity_poly.pdbx_strand_id
1 'polypeptide(L)'
;MAADAIQYGEGLMWEWVALAAGGLAGWYVRNIGGKADRKHGTWRLEEANRLLLDAETRGMEMHRREIANILIGIDPEVMSRSYDRGWQYQRELLASPPERIEADMASLAHKFPNYLDFDIIGTRHFVPYSETLRSTSQVDIIDRYLDVSKWLLLLSLRNGKKPHRMLFDEEDFKVLERCMRSVRDGRLKRRMEAAMEAYYLFDRTLSSYGTEAAKNDRHSFEQGDRSVHRLYTQYSPEIEYGVSLREPEEYGVYSSYVHDNGKITHTYSRSEATFEKRDYLDWR
;
A
#
# COMPACT_ATOMS: atom_id res chain seq x y z
N MET A 1 -6.72 62.41 37.91
CA MET A 1 -5.74 61.33 37.66
C MET A 1 -6.56 60.04 37.67
N ALA A 2 -7.08 59.58 36.52
CA ALA A 2 -6.41 58.72 35.53
C ALA A 2 -5.80 57.47 36.21
N ALA A 3 -6.14 56.21 35.89
CA ALA A 3 -6.63 55.66 34.62
C ALA A 3 -7.49 54.39 34.81
N ASP A 4 -8.28 54.13 33.78
CA ASP A 4 -9.09 52.94 33.50
C ASP A 4 -8.26 51.67 33.18
N ALA A 5 -8.90 50.53 33.48
CA ALA A 5 -8.93 49.21 32.82
C ALA A 5 -7.78 48.70 31.92
N ILE A 6 -7.51 47.39 31.99
CA ILE A 6 -7.88 46.39 30.95
C ILE A 6 -7.36 44.98 31.36
N GLN A 7 -8.28 44.03 31.46
CA GLN A 7 -8.05 42.58 31.38
C GLN A 7 -7.41 42.25 30.02
N TYR A 8 -6.20 41.70 30.00
CA TYR A 8 -5.63 41.10 28.80
C TYR A 8 -5.99 39.62 28.72
N GLY A 9 -6.65 39.26 27.61
CA GLY A 9 -7.37 38.01 27.41
C GLY A 9 -6.53 36.82 26.99
N GLU A 10 -7.08 35.64 27.31
CA GLU A 10 -6.73 34.30 26.83
C GLU A 10 -7.06 34.07 25.33
N GLY A 11 -7.01 35.13 24.50
CA GLY A 11 -7.40 35.08 23.09
C GLY A 11 -6.25 34.88 22.09
N LEU A 12 -4.99 35.00 22.53
CA LEU A 12 -3.88 35.23 21.59
C LEU A 12 -3.18 33.96 21.06
N MET A 13 -3.47 32.76 21.59
CA MET A 13 -2.76 31.54 21.19
C MET A 13 -3.39 30.85 19.97
N TRP A 14 -4.66 31.11 19.68
CA TRP A 14 -5.37 30.53 18.52
C TRP A 14 -5.11 31.29 17.21
N GLU A 15 -4.77 32.58 17.27
CA GLU A 15 -4.48 33.39 16.07
C GLU A 15 -3.16 33.01 15.40
N TRP A 16 -2.18 32.47 16.15
CA TRP A 16 -0.91 32.02 15.58
C TRP A 16 -0.96 30.60 15.01
N VAL A 17 -1.86 29.75 15.51
CA VAL A 17 -2.14 28.43 14.91
C VAL A 17 -2.87 28.59 13.56
N ALA A 18 -3.61 29.68 13.37
CA ALA A 18 -4.30 30.00 12.12
C ALA A 18 -3.38 30.46 10.97
N LEU A 19 -2.10 30.73 11.23
CA LEU A 19 -1.15 31.28 10.24
C LEU A 19 -0.20 30.27 9.60
N ALA A 20 -0.28 28.98 9.95
CA ALA A 20 0.68 27.97 9.52
C ALA A 20 0.27 27.10 8.32
N ALA A 21 -0.84 27.37 7.62
CA ALA A 21 -1.16 26.65 6.38
C ALA A 21 -1.83 27.52 5.34
N GLY A 22 -1.38 27.41 4.09
CA GLY A 22 -1.95 28.08 2.92
C GLY A 22 -3.47 27.88 2.74
N GLY A 23 -4.04 26.83 3.38
CA GLY A 23 -5.48 26.59 3.41
C GLY A 23 -6.30 27.58 4.26
N LEU A 24 -5.73 28.19 5.31
CA LEU A 24 -6.47 29.12 6.18
C LEU A 24 -6.35 30.59 5.76
N ALA A 25 -5.30 30.97 5.02
CA ALA A 25 -5.24 32.27 4.37
C ALA A 25 -6.41 32.44 3.37
N GLY A 26 -6.77 31.37 2.66
CA GLY A 26 -7.98 31.31 1.83
C GLY A 26 -9.29 31.39 2.63
N TRP A 27 -9.32 30.84 3.84
CA TRP A 27 -10.49 30.90 4.75
C TRP A 27 -10.71 32.31 5.32
N TYR A 28 -9.65 32.99 5.78
CA TYR A 28 -9.74 34.33 6.38
C TYR A 28 -10.08 35.43 5.35
N VAL A 29 -9.47 35.36 4.15
CA VAL A 29 -9.77 36.30 3.05
C VAL A 29 -11.22 36.18 2.58
N ARG A 30 -11.82 34.98 2.65
CA ARG A 30 -13.19 34.70 2.21
C ARG A 30 -14.27 35.13 3.21
N ASN A 31 -13.97 35.19 4.51
CA ASN A 31 -14.97 35.49 5.54
C ASN A 31 -14.86 36.87 6.21
N ILE A 32 -13.69 37.54 6.22
CA ILE A 32 -13.50 38.79 7.01
C ILE A 32 -12.92 39.96 6.17
N GLY A 33 -12.48 39.72 4.93
CA GLY A 33 -11.88 40.74 4.07
C GLY A 33 -12.86 41.80 3.57
N GLY A 34 -12.88 42.96 4.25
CA GLY A 34 -13.73 44.11 4.00
C GLY A 34 -13.93 44.54 2.54
N LYS A 35 -15.15 45.05 2.30
CA LYS A 35 -15.62 45.69 1.07
C LYS A 35 -14.74 46.89 0.73
N ALA A 36 -13.70 46.71 -0.08
CA ALA A 36 -13.11 47.77 -0.88
C ALA A 36 -12.27 47.20 -2.04
N ASP A 37 -12.72 47.50 -3.26
CA ASP A 37 -11.96 47.61 -4.51
C ASP A 37 -11.08 46.41 -4.94
N ARG A 38 -11.73 45.28 -5.27
CA ARG A 38 -11.09 43.97 -5.41
C ARG A 38 -11.77 43.09 -6.48
N LYS A 39 -11.77 43.50 -7.75
CA LYS A 39 -12.24 42.63 -8.87
C LYS A 39 -11.14 42.05 -9.74
N HIS A 40 -9.94 42.63 -9.77
CA HIS A 40 -8.81 42.12 -10.57
C HIS A 40 -7.69 41.44 -9.74
N GLY A 41 -7.53 41.79 -8.48
CA GLY A 41 -6.60 41.08 -7.57
C GLY A 41 -7.19 39.79 -6.99
N THR A 42 -8.50 39.75 -6.76
CA THR A 42 -9.21 38.61 -6.15
C THR A 42 -9.24 37.40 -7.06
N TRP A 43 -9.50 37.55 -8.37
CA TRP A 43 -9.50 36.40 -9.26
C TRP A 43 -8.11 35.76 -9.37
N ARG A 44 -7.02 36.55 -9.35
CA ARG A 44 -5.64 36.01 -9.37
C ARG A 44 -5.31 35.26 -8.10
N LEU A 45 -5.77 35.77 -6.96
CA LEU A 45 -5.59 35.10 -5.66
C LEU A 45 -6.46 33.84 -5.56
N GLU A 46 -7.70 33.88 -6.04
CA GLU A 46 -8.59 32.73 -6.12
C GLU A 46 -8.04 31.65 -7.05
N GLU A 47 -7.51 32.05 -8.21
CA GLU A 47 -6.86 31.17 -9.17
C GLU A 47 -5.59 30.55 -8.59
N ALA A 48 -4.71 31.35 -7.96
CA ALA A 48 -3.51 30.85 -7.31
C ALA A 48 -3.83 29.87 -6.17
N ASN A 49 -4.83 30.17 -5.35
CA ASN A 49 -5.30 29.27 -4.30
C ASN A 49 -5.88 27.97 -4.86
N ARG A 50 -6.63 28.04 -5.96
CA ARG A 50 -7.13 26.84 -6.63
C ARG A 50 -5.99 25.97 -7.15
N LEU A 51 -5.02 26.56 -7.85
CA LEU A 51 -3.86 25.84 -8.38
C LEU A 51 -3.02 25.21 -7.27
N LEU A 52 -2.86 25.91 -6.15
CA LEU A 52 -2.15 25.40 -4.97
C LEU A 52 -2.90 24.21 -4.35
N LEU A 53 -4.22 24.33 -4.12
CA LEU A 53 -5.03 23.23 -3.61
C LEU A 53 -5.04 22.02 -4.54
N ASP A 54 -5.09 22.23 -5.86
CA ASP A 54 -5.02 21.16 -6.85
C ASP A 54 -3.64 20.48 -6.82
N ALA A 55 -2.55 21.25 -6.72
CA ALA A 55 -1.20 20.72 -6.62
C ALA A 55 -0.99 19.91 -5.34
N GLU A 56 -1.48 20.41 -4.21
CA GLU A 56 -1.44 19.73 -2.92
C GLU A 56 -2.26 18.45 -2.93
N THR A 57 -3.46 18.47 -3.51
CA THR A 57 -4.32 17.28 -3.65
C THR A 57 -3.62 16.20 -4.47
N ARG A 58 -3.02 16.56 -5.62
CA ARG A 58 -2.24 15.62 -6.44
C ARG A 58 -1.01 15.08 -5.69
N GLY A 59 -0.33 15.94 -4.92
CA GLY A 59 0.77 15.54 -4.05
C GLY A 59 0.32 14.48 -3.04
N MET A 60 -0.84 14.67 -2.44
CA MET A 60 -1.42 13.72 -1.50
C MET A 60 -1.86 12.41 -2.15
N GLU A 61 -2.42 12.44 -3.35
CA GLU A 61 -2.74 11.23 -4.13
C GLU A 61 -1.49 10.42 -4.46
N MET A 62 -0.42 11.09 -4.91
CA MET A 62 0.87 10.45 -5.14
C MET A 62 1.41 9.84 -3.84
N HIS A 63 1.38 10.59 -2.74
CA HIS A 63 1.87 10.11 -1.45
C HIS A 63 1.08 8.88 -0.96
N ARG A 64 -0.25 8.89 -1.08
CA ARG A 64 -1.11 7.73 -0.81
C ARG A 64 -0.69 6.51 -1.62
N ARG A 65 -0.38 6.69 -2.91
CA ARG A 65 0.06 5.61 -3.79
C ARG A 65 1.41 5.04 -3.38
N GLU A 66 2.37 5.90 -3.02
CA GLU A 66 3.69 5.47 -2.54
C GLU A 66 3.57 4.70 -1.21
N ILE A 67 2.77 5.19 -0.25
CA ILE A 67 2.49 4.44 0.98
C ILE A 67 1.84 3.08 0.66
N ALA A 68 0.88 3.04 -0.27
CA ALA A 68 0.24 1.79 -0.67
C ALA A 68 1.26 0.80 -1.26
N ASN A 69 2.16 1.24 -2.13
CA ASN A 69 3.23 0.40 -2.67
C ASN A 69 4.15 -0.15 -1.58
N ILE A 70 4.46 0.65 -0.56
CA ILE A 70 5.23 0.21 0.61
C ILE A 70 4.45 -0.87 1.37
N LEU A 71 3.18 -0.65 1.68
CA LEU A 71 2.34 -1.64 2.38
C LEU A 71 2.24 -2.95 1.60
N ILE A 72 2.05 -2.88 0.28
CA ILE A 72 2.05 -4.04 -0.63
C ILE A 72 3.41 -4.76 -0.62
N GLY A 73 4.50 -4.01 -0.51
CA GLY A 73 5.87 -4.54 -0.41
C GLY A 73 6.15 -5.23 0.93
N ILE A 74 5.55 -4.78 2.03
CA ILE A 74 5.63 -5.45 3.33
C ILE A 74 4.75 -6.71 3.29
N ASP A 75 3.44 -6.53 3.22
CA ASP A 75 2.46 -7.60 3.23
C ASP A 75 1.20 -7.18 2.45
N PRO A 76 0.86 -7.85 1.33
CA PRO A 76 -0.34 -7.54 0.55
C PRO A 76 -1.63 -7.67 1.36
N GLU A 77 -1.67 -8.51 2.40
CA GLU A 77 -2.87 -8.60 3.26
C GLU A 77 -3.05 -7.35 4.12
N VAL A 78 -1.96 -6.74 4.58
CA VAL A 78 -2.00 -5.48 5.31
C VAL A 78 -2.59 -4.39 4.44
N MET A 79 -2.21 -4.34 3.16
CA MET A 79 -2.79 -3.40 2.21
C MET A 79 -4.29 -3.65 2.03
N SER A 80 -4.72 -4.90 1.82
CA SER A 80 -6.14 -5.24 1.70
C SER A 80 -6.96 -4.80 2.92
N ARG A 81 -6.49 -5.12 4.14
CA ARG A 81 -7.15 -4.71 5.39
C ARG A 81 -7.19 -3.19 5.55
N SER A 82 -6.13 -2.49 5.13
CA SER A 82 -6.07 -1.02 5.21
C SER A 82 -7.04 -0.37 4.24
N TYR A 83 -7.18 -0.92 3.03
CA TYR A 83 -8.17 -0.44 2.06
C TYR A 83 -9.60 -0.66 2.55
N ASP A 84 -9.91 -1.84 3.08
CA ASP A 84 -11.25 -2.15 3.64
C ASP A 84 -11.62 -1.19 4.78
N ARG A 85 -10.68 -0.90 5.69
CA ARG A 85 -10.89 0.14 6.73
C ARG A 85 -11.19 1.52 6.15
N GLY A 86 -10.47 1.95 5.13
CA GLY A 86 -10.71 3.21 4.43
C GLY A 86 -12.09 3.25 3.76
N TRP A 87 -12.50 2.14 3.18
CA TRP A 87 -13.80 2.00 2.52
C TRP A 87 -14.96 1.99 3.52
N GLN A 88 -14.82 1.28 4.65
CA GLN A 88 -15.77 1.31 5.76
C GLN A 88 -15.94 2.74 6.28
N TYR A 89 -14.83 3.45 6.52
CA TYR A 89 -14.86 4.86 6.90
C TYR A 89 -15.61 5.72 5.87
N GLN A 90 -15.38 5.53 4.58
CA GLN A 90 -16.11 6.27 3.54
C GLN A 90 -17.62 6.02 3.62
N ARG A 91 -18.04 4.75 3.80
CA ARG A 91 -19.46 4.40 3.92
C ARG A 91 -20.11 5.03 5.14
N GLU A 92 -19.43 5.00 6.28
CA GLU A 92 -19.90 5.66 7.51
C GLU A 92 -20.00 7.18 7.33
N LEU A 93 -19.00 7.80 6.73
CA LEU A 93 -18.95 9.24 6.53
C LEU A 93 -20.07 9.71 5.60
N LEU A 94 -20.34 8.98 4.51
CA LEU A 94 -21.44 9.28 3.58
C LEU A 94 -22.83 9.13 4.22
N ALA A 95 -22.97 8.28 5.24
CA ALA A 95 -24.20 8.11 6.01
C ALA A 95 -24.32 9.12 7.17
N SER A 96 -23.26 9.89 7.43
CA SER A 96 -23.18 10.80 8.58
C SER A 96 -23.65 12.20 8.24
N PRO A 97 -24.05 12.99 9.26
CA PRO A 97 -24.47 14.36 9.03
C PRO A 97 -23.25 15.27 8.69
N PRO A 98 -23.45 16.39 7.98
CA PRO A 98 -22.36 17.26 7.51
C PRO A 98 -21.43 17.77 8.62
N GLU A 99 -21.93 17.90 9.85
CA GLU A 99 -21.15 18.32 11.02
C GLU A 99 -20.00 17.35 11.32
N ARG A 100 -20.16 16.05 11.02
CA ARG A 100 -19.08 15.06 11.15
C ARG A 100 -17.93 15.36 10.18
N ILE A 101 -18.24 15.80 8.96
CA ILE A 101 -17.22 16.14 7.95
C ILE A 101 -16.35 17.30 8.45
N GLU A 102 -16.98 18.35 8.97
CA GLU A 102 -16.25 19.51 9.51
C GLU A 102 -15.43 19.14 10.77
N ALA A 103 -15.99 18.30 11.66
CA ALA A 103 -15.27 17.82 12.84
C ALA A 103 -14.05 16.96 12.49
N ASP A 104 -14.20 15.99 11.57
CA ASP A 104 -13.12 15.11 11.13
C ASP A 104 -12.04 15.90 10.38
N MET A 105 -12.43 16.90 9.58
CA MET A 105 -11.50 17.85 8.95
C MET A 105 -10.73 18.67 9.98
N ALA A 106 -11.40 19.23 10.97
CA ALA A 106 -10.75 20.02 12.02
C ALA A 106 -9.76 19.17 12.83
N SER A 107 -10.13 17.92 13.14
CA SER A 107 -9.27 16.95 13.82
C SER A 107 -7.99 16.65 13.02
N LEU A 108 -8.12 16.36 11.72
CA LEU A 108 -6.98 16.11 10.85
C LEU A 108 -6.10 17.34 10.63
N ALA A 109 -6.71 18.53 10.50
CA ALA A 109 -5.96 19.79 10.37
C ALA A 109 -5.19 20.12 11.65
N HIS A 110 -5.72 19.75 12.83
CA HIS A 110 -4.99 19.89 14.09
C HIS A 110 -3.83 18.89 14.20
N LYS A 111 -4.05 17.64 13.75
CA LYS A 111 -3.01 16.60 13.74
C LYS A 111 -1.89 16.89 12.74
N PHE A 112 -2.24 17.47 11.58
CA PHE A 112 -1.32 17.79 10.49
C PHE A 112 -1.50 19.25 10.05
N PRO A 113 -0.88 20.19 10.76
CA PRO A 113 -0.97 21.61 10.43
C PRO A 113 -0.48 21.91 9.01
N ASN A 114 0.52 21.20 8.50
CA ASN A 114 1.12 21.39 7.18
C ASN A 114 0.94 20.15 6.29
N TYR A 115 0.93 20.34 4.97
CA TYR A 115 0.96 19.22 4.02
C TYR A 115 2.19 18.34 4.16
N LEU A 116 3.35 18.93 4.45
CA LEU A 116 4.58 18.19 4.69
C LEU A 116 4.47 17.28 5.92
N ASP A 117 3.56 17.58 6.86
CA ASP A 117 3.36 16.73 8.03
C ASP A 117 2.73 15.39 7.65
N PHE A 118 2.10 15.29 6.46
CA PHE A 118 1.64 14.03 5.87
C PHE A 118 2.77 13.14 5.37
N ASP A 119 3.94 13.69 5.07
CA ASP A 119 5.04 12.96 4.44
C ASP A 119 5.82 12.09 5.44
N ILE A 120 5.35 10.86 5.65
CA ILE A 120 6.02 9.88 6.53
C ILE A 120 7.26 9.24 5.87
N ILE A 121 7.34 9.28 4.53
CA ILE A 121 8.40 8.63 3.77
C ILE A 121 9.61 9.56 3.62
N GLY A 122 9.40 10.85 3.85
CA GLY A 122 10.40 11.89 3.66
C GLY A 122 10.86 11.88 2.21
N THR A 123 9.92 12.19 1.29
CA THR A 123 9.95 12.13 -0.20
C THR A 123 11.11 12.88 -0.87
N ARG A 124 12.33 12.67 -0.39
CA ARG A 124 13.55 13.05 -1.06
C ARG A 124 13.83 11.98 -2.10
N HIS A 125 13.83 12.39 -3.37
CA HIS A 125 13.97 11.50 -4.54
C HIS A 125 15.21 10.57 -4.53
N PHE A 126 16.21 10.83 -3.67
CA PHE A 126 17.43 10.04 -3.54
C PHE A 126 17.50 9.19 -2.26
N VAL A 127 16.51 9.26 -1.37
CA VAL A 127 16.51 8.48 -0.13
C VAL A 127 15.83 7.13 -0.40
N PRO A 128 16.53 6.00 -0.27
CA PRO A 128 15.90 4.69 -0.39
C PRO A 128 14.83 4.52 0.68
N TYR A 129 13.65 4.01 0.29
CA TYR A 129 12.57 3.76 1.24
C TYR A 129 13.00 2.84 2.39
N SER A 130 13.92 1.91 2.15
CA SER A 130 14.47 1.05 3.21
C SER A 130 15.09 1.83 4.37
N GLU A 131 15.68 2.99 4.12
CA GLU A 131 16.27 3.81 5.19
C GLU A 131 15.20 4.51 6.01
N THR A 132 14.17 5.09 5.37
CA THR A 132 13.06 5.73 6.10
C THR A 132 12.20 4.71 6.85
N LEU A 133 12.03 3.51 6.30
CA LEU A 133 11.21 2.45 6.89
C LEU A 133 11.89 1.74 8.06
N ARG A 134 13.21 1.88 8.25
CA ARG A 134 13.92 1.28 9.41
C ARG A 134 13.42 1.80 10.74
N SER A 135 13.08 3.08 10.82
CA SER A 135 12.63 3.73 12.06
C SER A 135 11.11 3.90 12.14
N THR A 136 10.37 3.53 11.10
CA THR A 136 8.93 3.75 11.03
C THR A 136 8.20 2.43 11.29
N SER A 137 7.30 2.40 12.26
CA SER A 137 6.55 1.17 12.52
C SER A 137 5.53 0.92 11.41
N GLN A 138 5.21 -0.36 11.17
CA GLN A 138 4.17 -0.72 10.21
C GLN A 138 2.80 -0.09 10.57
N VAL A 139 2.52 0.07 11.87
CA VAL A 139 1.29 0.71 12.35
C VAL A 139 1.25 2.17 11.91
N ASP A 140 2.34 2.92 12.03
CA ASP A 140 2.41 4.32 11.62
C ASP A 140 2.19 4.49 10.10
N ILE A 141 2.68 3.54 9.30
CA ILE A 141 2.49 3.54 7.84
C ILE A 141 1.01 3.31 7.49
N ILE A 142 0.37 2.36 8.17
CA ILE A 142 -1.08 2.09 8.01
C ILE A 142 -1.90 3.30 8.42
N ASP A 143 -1.62 3.87 9.58
CA ASP A 143 -2.33 5.05 10.08
C ASP A 143 -2.13 6.24 9.14
N ARG A 144 -0.93 6.40 8.60
CA ARG A 144 -0.68 7.43 7.60
C ARG A 144 -1.48 7.22 6.33
N TYR A 145 -1.49 6.00 5.79
CA TYR A 145 -2.30 5.66 4.61
C TYR A 145 -3.77 6.03 4.82
N LEU A 146 -4.31 5.71 6.00
CA LEU A 146 -5.68 6.01 6.37
C LEU A 146 -5.90 7.52 6.49
N ASP A 147 -5.04 8.25 7.19
CA ASP A 147 -5.16 9.69 7.40
C ASP A 147 -5.12 10.47 6.08
N VAL A 148 -4.20 10.12 5.17
CA VAL A 148 -4.15 10.69 3.82
C VAL A 148 -5.43 10.40 3.05
N SER A 149 -5.91 9.16 3.13
CA SER A 149 -7.15 8.77 2.44
C SER A 149 -8.38 9.52 3.00
N LYS A 150 -8.46 9.68 4.31
CA LYS A 150 -9.52 10.46 4.98
C LYS A 150 -9.47 11.91 4.54
N TRP A 151 -8.29 12.52 4.51
CA TRP A 151 -8.11 13.90 4.08
C TRP A 151 -8.60 14.13 2.63
N LEU A 152 -8.15 13.28 1.70
CA LEU A 152 -8.59 13.32 0.29
C LEU A 152 -10.11 13.17 0.16
N LEU A 153 -10.70 12.24 0.91
CA LEU A 153 -12.14 12.03 0.91
C LEU A 153 -12.88 13.28 1.42
N LEU A 154 -12.47 13.85 2.55
CA LEU A 154 -13.10 15.02 3.14
C LEU A 154 -13.01 16.25 2.22
N LEU A 155 -11.84 16.48 1.60
CA LEU A 155 -11.67 17.53 0.59
C LEU A 155 -12.65 17.35 -0.59
N SER A 156 -12.84 16.12 -1.04
CA SER A 156 -13.76 15.81 -2.15
C SER A 156 -15.22 16.11 -1.79
N LEU A 157 -15.64 15.79 -0.57
CA LEU A 157 -17.02 15.98 -0.10
C LEU A 157 -17.33 17.45 0.18
N ARG A 158 -16.40 18.18 0.79
CA ARG A 158 -16.56 19.61 1.12
C ARG A 158 -16.75 20.49 -0.10
N ASN A 159 -16.12 20.14 -1.22
CA ASN A 159 -16.22 20.91 -2.46
C ASN A 159 -17.60 20.84 -3.13
N GLY A 160 -18.57 20.10 -2.55
CA GLY A 160 -19.99 20.09 -2.93
C GLY A 160 -20.30 19.49 -4.31
N LYS A 161 -19.27 19.25 -5.12
CA LYS A 161 -19.34 18.46 -6.33
C LYS A 161 -19.16 17.01 -5.91
N LYS A 162 -20.15 16.16 -6.21
CA LYS A 162 -19.94 14.71 -6.13
C LYS A 162 -18.65 14.41 -6.91
N PRO A 163 -17.64 13.81 -6.28
CA PRO A 163 -16.42 13.49 -6.99
C PRO A 163 -16.78 12.58 -8.16
N HIS A 164 -16.15 12.80 -9.33
CA HIS A 164 -16.41 11.99 -10.52
C HIS A 164 -16.16 10.50 -10.23
N ARG A 165 -15.24 10.21 -9.31
CA ARG A 165 -14.95 8.87 -8.81
C ARG A 165 -14.74 8.94 -7.30
N MET A 166 -15.33 8.00 -6.57
CA MET A 166 -15.10 7.88 -5.13
C MET A 166 -13.67 7.42 -4.88
N LEU A 167 -13.12 7.76 -3.71
CA LEU A 167 -11.76 7.36 -3.36
C LEU A 167 -11.64 5.84 -3.13
N PHE A 168 -12.75 5.24 -2.72
CA PHE A 168 -12.96 3.80 -2.59
C PHE A 168 -14.26 3.41 -3.28
N ASP A 169 -14.20 2.44 -4.19
CA ASP A 169 -15.38 1.86 -4.80
C ASP A 169 -15.22 0.34 -5.02
N GLU A 170 -16.34 -0.30 -5.38
CA GLU A 170 -16.43 -1.75 -5.60
C GLU A 170 -15.58 -2.22 -6.79
N GLU A 171 -15.44 -1.39 -7.83
CA GLU A 171 -14.63 -1.73 -9.00
C GLU A 171 -13.15 -1.73 -8.64
N ASP A 172 -12.70 -0.71 -7.92
CA ASP A 172 -11.35 -0.59 -7.40
C ASP A 172 -11.03 -1.67 -6.36
N PHE A 173 -12.00 -2.09 -5.56
CA PHE A 173 -11.82 -3.23 -4.66
C PHE A 173 -11.53 -4.52 -5.43
N LYS A 174 -12.25 -4.78 -6.53
CA LYS A 174 -11.96 -5.95 -7.40
C LYS A 174 -10.59 -5.86 -8.06
N VAL A 175 -10.17 -4.66 -8.45
CA VAL A 175 -8.81 -4.42 -8.98
C VAL A 175 -7.78 -4.70 -7.90
N LEU A 176 -7.98 -4.19 -6.68
CA LEU A 176 -7.13 -4.44 -5.53
C LEU A 176 -6.99 -5.94 -5.26
N GLU A 177 -8.10 -6.68 -5.15
CA GLU A 177 -8.07 -8.13 -4.89
C GLU A 177 -7.24 -8.88 -5.94
N ARG A 178 -7.43 -8.54 -7.22
CA ARG A 178 -6.66 -9.11 -8.33
C ARG A 178 -5.18 -8.79 -8.21
N CYS A 179 -4.83 -7.53 -7.98
CA CYS A 179 -3.44 -7.10 -7.80
C CYS A 179 -2.80 -7.79 -6.59
N MET A 180 -3.50 -7.88 -5.45
CA MET A 180 -2.97 -8.51 -4.23
C MET A 180 -2.81 -10.02 -4.40
N ARG A 181 -3.68 -10.67 -5.17
CA ARG A 181 -3.50 -12.06 -5.59
C ARG A 181 -2.23 -12.21 -6.44
N SER A 182 -2.07 -11.38 -7.47
CA SER A 182 -0.89 -11.44 -8.34
C SER A 182 0.42 -11.19 -7.59
N VAL A 183 0.44 -10.25 -6.64
CA VAL A 183 1.61 -10.03 -5.77
C VAL A 183 1.91 -11.25 -4.90
N ARG A 184 0.90 -11.88 -4.29
CA ARG A 184 1.08 -13.10 -3.48
C ARG A 184 1.60 -14.26 -4.32
N ASP A 185 1.00 -14.47 -5.49
CA ASP A 185 1.40 -15.55 -6.40
C ASP A 185 2.80 -15.31 -6.97
N GLY A 186 3.16 -14.06 -7.27
CA GLY A 186 4.52 -13.69 -7.65
C GLY A 186 5.55 -13.93 -6.53
N ARG A 187 5.20 -13.66 -5.27
CA ARG A 187 6.05 -13.99 -4.10
C ARG A 187 6.23 -15.50 -3.95
N LEU A 188 5.15 -16.27 -4.01
CA LEU A 188 5.17 -17.73 -3.92
C LEU A 188 6.03 -18.32 -5.05
N LYS A 189 5.84 -17.87 -6.29
CA LYS A 189 6.66 -18.28 -7.43
C LYS A 189 8.16 -18.09 -7.16
N ARG A 190 8.58 -16.90 -6.73
CA ARG A 190 10.00 -16.62 -6.44
C ARG A 190 10.56 -17.53 -5.35
N ARG A 191 9.76 -17.83 -4.31
CA ARG A 191 10.15 -18.75 -3.23
C ARG A 191 10.31 -20.18 -3.76
N MET A 192 9.41 -20.63 -4.64
CA MET A 192 9.51 -21.94 -5.31
C MET A 192 10.73 -22.01 -6.22
N GLU A 193 11.03 -20.95 -6.99
CA GLU A 193 12.24 -20.88 -7.81
C GLU A 193 13.51 -21.00 -6.96
N ALA A 194 13.60 -20.26 -5.85
CA ALA A 194 14.72 -20.35 -4.93
C ALA A 194 14.84 -21.74 -4.26
N ALA A 195 13.72 -22.42 -3.99
CA ALA A 195 13.73 -23.78 -3.46
C ALA A 195 14.21 -24.79 -4.51
N MET A 196 13.75 -24.65 -5.76
CA MET A 196 14.17 -25.51 -6.87
C MET A 196 15.64 -25.29 -7.25
N GLU A 197 16.15 -24.05 -7.22
CA GLU A 197 17.57 -23.76 -7.42
C GLU A 197 18.44 -24.47 -6.38
N ALA A 198 18.04 -24.42 -5.10
CA ALA A 198 18.73 -25.13 -4.03
C ALA A 198 18.67 -26.66 -4.23
N TYR A 199 17.51 -27.20 -4.60
CA TYR A 199 17.34 -28.61 -4.92
C TYR A 199 18.24 -29.05 -6.09
N TYR A 200 18.30 -28.29 -7.19
CA TYR A 200 19.14 -28.65 -8.33
C TYR A 200 20.63 -28.59 -8.02
N LEU A 201 21.05 -27.65 -7.17
CA LEU A 201 22.42 -27.62 -6.67
C LEU A 201 22.72 -28.88 -5.84
N PHE A 202 21.82 -29.24 -4.92
CA PHE A 202 21.91 -30.46 -4.13
C PHE A 202 22.00 -31.72 -5.01
N ASP A 203 21.07 -31.90 -5.96
CA ASP A 203 21.05 -33.06 -6.87
C ASP A 203 22.32 -33.17 -7.73
N ARG A 204 22.83 -32.03 -8.24
CA ARG A 204 24.09 -32.00 -8.97
C ARG A 204 25.26 -32.41 -8.10
N THR A 205 25.34 -31.91 -6.85
CA THR A 205 26.41 -32.29 -5.93
C THR A 205 26.35 -33.78 -5.60
N LEU A 206 25.19 -34.33 -5.23
CA LEU A 206 25.02 -35.76 -4.99
C LEU A 206 25.41 -36.61 -6.20
N SER A 207 25.05 -36.17 -7.41
CA SER A 207 25.41 -36.86 -8.64
C SER A 207 26.91 -36.87 -8.90
N SER A 208 27.63 -35.81 -8.52
CA SER A 208 29.10 -35.74 -8.66
C SER A 208 29.87 -36.59 -7.65
N TYR A 209 29.33 -36.82 -6.45
CA TYR A 209 30.01 -37.60 -5.40
C TYR A 209 29.86 -39.13 -5.56
N GLY A 210 29.03 -39.60 -6.50
CA GLY A 210 28.93 -41.02 -6.84
C GLY A 210 28.46 -41.94 -5.71
N THR A 211 27.97 -41.38 -4.60
CA THR A 211 27.58 -42.12 -3.41
C THR A 211 26.33 -42.95 -3.70
N GLU A 212 26.46 -44.29 -3.74
CA GLU A 212 25.32 -45.20 -3.94
C GLU A 212 24.26 -45.06 -2.86
N ALA A 213 24.64 -44.70 -1.63
CA ALA A 213 23.73 -44.38 -0.52
C ALA A 213 22.81 -43.19 -0.82
N ALA A 214 23.26 -42.23 -1.64
CA ALA A 214 22.46 -41.06 -2.01
C ALA A 214 21.44 -41.36 -3.11
N LYS A 215 21.53 -42.48 -3.83
CA LYS A 215 20.58 -42.81 -4.91
C LYS A 215 19.17 -43.08 -4.38
N ASN A 216 19.04 -43.57 -3.15
CA ASN A 216 17.74 -43.86 -2.52
C ASN A 216 17.08 -42.62 -1.90
N ASP A 217 17.84 -41.57 -1.57
CA ASP A 217 17.37 -40.33 -0.93
C ASP A 217 17.24 -39.15 -1.91
N ARG A 218 17.47 -39.39 -3.22
CA ARG A 218 17.32 -38.38 -4.28
C ARG A 218 15.91 -37.79 -4.43
N HIS A 219 14.94 -38.35 -3.73
CA HIS A 219 13.53 -38.02 -3.90
C HIS A 219 13.08 -36.85 -3.03
N SER A 220 13.87 -36.44 -2.05
CA SER A 220 13.54 -35.36 -1.13
C SER A 220 14.76 -34.53 -0.73
N PHE A 221 14.61 -33.22 -0.80
CA PHE A 221 15.52 -32.22 -0.25
C PHE A 221 14.80 -31.49 0.87
N GLU A 222 15.46 -31.36 2.03
CA GLU A 222 14.94 -30.60 3.16
C GLU A 222 16.03 -29.65 3.66
N GLN A 223 15.66 -28.39 3.81
CA GLN A 223 16.52 -27.35 4.36
C GLN A 223 15.67 -26.39 5.16
N GLY A 224 15.61 -26.56 6.49
CA GLY A 224 15.09 -25.60 7.47
C GLY A 224 13.72 -24.98 7.19
N ASP A 225 13.67 -24.02 6.28
CA ASP A 225 12.52 -23.24 5.83
C ASP A 225 11.79 -23.81 4.59
N ARG A 226 12.37 -24.81 3.92
CA ARG A 226 11.82 -25.39 2.68
C ARG A 226 12.08 -26.89 2.54
N SER A 227 11.21 -27.58 1.82
CA SER A 227 11.47 -28.91 1.32
C SER A 227 10.97 -29.07 -0.11
N VAL A 228 11.63 -29.93 -0.88
CA VAL A 228 11.30 -30.24 -2.27
C VAL A 228 11.30 -31.75 -2.41
N HIS A 229 10.24 -32.33 -2.95
CA HIS A 229 10.21 -33.76 -3.27
C HIS A 229 9.62 -34.00 -4.64
N ARG A 230 10.10 -35.05 -5.29
CA ARG A 230 9.63 -35.42 -6.62
C ARG A 230 8.25 -36.03 -6.54
N LEU A 231 7.32 -35.51 -7.34
CA LEU A 231 5.98 -36.06 -7.48
C LEU A 231 5.94 -37.06 -8.63
N TYR A 232 5.17 -38.13 -8.43
CA TYR A 232 4.96 -39.17 -9.42
C TYR A 232 3.52 -39.12 -9.91
N THR A 233 3.29 -38.28 -10.92
CA THR A 233 1.98 -38.19 -11.56
C THR A 233 1.89 -39.20 -12.68
N GLN A 234 0.97 -40.15 -12.53
CA GLN A 234 0.72 -41.18 -13.53
C GLN A 234 0.32 -40.53 -14.86
N TYR A 235 0.98 -40.94 -15.95
CA TYR A 235 0.68 -40.52 -17.32
C TYR A 235 0.93 -39.03 -17.65
N SER A 236 1.68 -38.30 -16.82
CA SER A 236 2.15 -36.96 -17.17
C SER A 236 3.55 -37.01 -17.80
N PRO A 237 3.78 -36.33 -18.94
CA PRO A 237 5.13 -36.15 -19.48
C PRO A 237 5.94 -35.10 -18.71
N GLU A 238 5.31 -34.38 -17.77
CA GLU A 238 5.95 -33.35 -16.97
C GLU A 238 6.76 -33.96 -15.82
N ILE A 239 7.91 -33.34 -15.51
CA ILE A 239 8.65 -33.64 -14.28
C ILE A 239 8.15 -32.71 -13.20
N GLU A 240 7.51 -33.27 -12.18
CA GLU A 240 6.82 -32.50 -11.15
C GLU A 240 7.50 -32.61 -9.79
N TYR A 241 7.45 -31.52 -9.05
CA TYR A 241 8.03 -31.39 -7.71
C TYR A 241 7.06 -30.69 -6.78
N GLY A 242 6.84 -31.27 -5.60
CA GLY A 242 6.13 -30.67 -4.49
C GLY A 242 7.10 -29.83 -3.69
N VAL A 243 6.76 -28.57 -3.49
CA VAL A 243 7.54 -27.61 -2.71
C VAL A 243 6.75 -27.22 -1.47
N SER A 244 7.29 -27.49 -0.29
CA SER A 244 6.77 -27.01 0.99
C SER A 244 7.63 -25.86 1.49
N LEU A 245 7.00 -24.80 1.95
CA LEU A 245 7.65 -23.62 2.50
C LEU A 245 7.08 -23.38 3.90
N ARG A 246 7.91 -23.13 4.92
CA ARG A 246 7.47 -23.12 6.33
C ARG A 246 6.96 -21.78 6.83
N GLU A 247 7.51 -20.67 6.35
CA GLU A 247 7.20 -19.32 6.87
C GLU A 247 7.01 -18.28 5.75
N PRO A 248 5.76 -17.88 5.43
CA PRO A 248 4.52 -18.54 5.84
C PRO A 248 4.43 -19.96 5.27
N GLU A 249 3.62 -20.79 5.93
CA GLU A 249 3.34 -22.15 5.51
C GLU A 249 2.58 -22.13 4.18
N GLU A 250 3.26 -22.51 3.10
CA GLU A 250 2.71 -22.51 1.75
C GLU A 250 3.20 -23.76 1.00
N TYR A 251 2.33 -24.27 0.13
CA TYR A 251 2.60 -25.44 -0.68
C TYR A 251 2.43 -25.08 -2.16
N GLY A 252 3.32 -25.58 -3.01
CA GLY A 252 3.24 -25.37 -4.45
C GLY A 252 3.76 -26.55 -5.24
N VAL A 253 3.27 -26.70 -6.46
CA VAL A 253 3.77 -27.67 -7.43
C VAL A 253 4.52 -26.92 -8.53
N TYR A 254 5.78 -27.29 -8.69
CA TYR A 254 6.62 -26.89 -9.80
C TYR A 254 6.64 -28.02 -10.83
N SER A 255 6.25 -27.73 -12.08
CA SER A 255 6.37 -28.68 -13.18
C SER A 255 7.33 -28.16 -14.24
N SER A 256 8.14 -29.06 -14.77
CA SER A 256 9.05 -28.81 -15.88
C SER A 256 8.69 -29.73 -17.04
N TYR A 257 8.46 -29.12 -18.21
CA TYR A 257 8.25 -29.85 -19.46
C TYR A 257 9.35 -29.50 -20.47
N VAL A 258 9.97 -30.53 -21.03
CA VAL A 258 10.99 -30.40 -22.08
C VAL A 258 10.32 -30.68 -23.42
N HIS A 259 10.25 -29.66 -24.27
CA HIS A 259 9.70 -29.75 -25.61
C HIS A 259 10.67 -30.48 -26.54
N ASP A 260 10.15 -31.02 -27.66
CA ASP A 260 10.96 -31.74 -28.66
C ASP A 260 12.10 -30.89 -29.24
N ASN A 261 11.95 -29.56 -29.25
CA ASN A 261 12.97 -28.61 -29.70
C ASN A 261 14.00 -28.24 -28.61
N GLY A 262 13.98 -28.92 -27.46
CA GLY A 262 14.85 -28.66 -26.32
C GLY A 262 14.47 -27.44 -25.48
N LYS A 263 13.41 -26.70 -25.84
CA LYS A 263 12.87 -25.63 -24.98
C LYS A 263 12.34 -26.23 -23.70
N ILE A 264 12.58 -25.58 -22.57
CA ILE A 264 12.03 -25.96 -21.27
C ILE A 264 10.97 -24.94 -20.88
N THR A 265 9.80 -25.43 -20.48
CA THR A 265 8.74 -24.60 -19.89
C THR A 265 8.49 -25.01 -18.45
N HIS A 266 8.43 -24.02 -17.58
CA HIS A 266 8.11 -24.21 -16.17
C HIS A 266 6.70 -23.70 -15.88
N THR A 267 5.93 -24.47 -15.14
CA THR A 267 4.63 -24.09 -14.61
C THR A 267 4.66 -24.12 -13.09
N TYR A 268 3.90 -23.24 -12.48
CA TYR A 268 3.83 -23.07 -11.04
C TYR A 268 2.37 -23.04 -10.63
N SER A 269 2.02 -23.83 -9.64
CA SER A 269 0.68 -23.83 -9.05
C SER A 269 0.77 -23.79 -7.53
N ARG A 270 -0.18 -23.09 -6.91
CA ARG A 270 -0.45 -23.20 -5.48
C ARG A 270 -1.13 -24.54 -5.22
N SER A 271 -0.78 -25.16 -4.11
CA SER A 271 -1.30 -26.45 -3.72
C SER A 271 -1.55 -26.51 -2.21
N GLU A 272 -1.82 -27.70 -1.72
CA GLU A 272 -1.95 -28.05 -0.31
C GLU A 272 -0.89 -29.10 0.07
N ALA A 273 -0.84 -29.50 1.33
CA ALA A 273 0.18 -30.42 1.85
C ALA A 273 0.24 -31.79 1.14
N THR A 274 -0.85 -32.22 0.50
CA THR A 274 -0.94 -33.47 -0.27
C THR A 274 -0.46 -33.33 -1.72
N PHE A 275 -0.30 -32.10 -2.22
CA PHE A 275 0.03 -31.77 -3.62
C PHE A 275 -0.99 -32.22 -4.68
N GLU A 276 -2.20 -32.63 -4.27
CA GLU A 276 -3.24 -33.08 -5.20
C GLU A 276 -3.96 -31.91 -5.89
N LYS A 277 -4.19 -30.82 -5.15
CA LYS A 277 -4.86 -29.63 -5.68
C LYS A 277 -3.91 -28.77 -6.50
N ARG A 278 -4.37 -28.26 -7.66
CA ARG A 278 -3.58 -27.38 -8.53
C ARG A 278 -4.34 -26.10 -8.88
N ASP A 279 -3.93 -25.00 -8.25
CA ASP A 279 -4.39 -23.66 -8.58
C ASP A 279 -3.23 -22.90 -9.26
N TYR A 280 -3.26 -22.76 -10.59
CA TYR A 280 -2.18 -22.10 -11.33
C TYR A 280 -1.96 -20.66 -10.85
N LEU A 281 -0.68 -20.32 -10.63
CA LEU A 281 -0.31 -18.99 -10.14
C LEU A 281 -0.58 -17.94 -11.22
N ASP A 282 -1.27 -16.86 -10.84
CA ASP A 282 -1.52 -15.70 -11.71
C ASP A 282 -0.50 -14.60 -11.39
N TRP A 283 0.71 -14.71 -11.92
CA TRP A 283 1.86 -13.86 -11.56
C TRP A 283 2.31 -12.90 -12.66
N ARG A 284 1.55 -12.79 -13.76
CA ARG A 284 1.89 -11.95 -14.92
C ARG A 284 1.44 -10.51 -14.77
#